data_AF-A0A2N2TH47-F1
#
_entry.id   AF-A0A2N2TH47-F1
#
_cell.length_a   1.000
_cell.length_b   1.000
_cell.length_c   1.000
_cell.angle_alpha   90.00
_cell.angle_beta   90.00
_cell.angle_gamma   90.00
#
_symmetry.space_group_name_H-M   'P 1'
#
loop_
_entity.id
_entity.type
_entity.pdbx_description
1 polymer ?
#
loop_
_entity_poly.entity_id
_entity_poly.type
_entity_poly.pdbx_seq_one_letter_code
_entity_poly.pdbx_strand_id
1 'polypeptide(L)'
;MNSTHSRTNPFVLMLDPESVISAMENSTPLRGLRQRICRPLDKPLIPKTHNLVRDYDAVIDAEDFMDSGCEHYMDAQPSLQAVH
;
A
#
# COMPACT_ATOMS: atom_id res chain seq x y z
N MET A 1 -25.04 -1.73 33.52
CA MET A 1 -24.58 -0.62 32.67
C MET A 1 -23.35 -1.11 31.92
N ASN A 2 -23.53 -1.70 30.73
CA ASN A 2 -22.49 -2.42 29.99
C ASN A 2 -21.70 -1.49 29.06
N SER A 3 -21.14 -0.41 29.60
CA SER A 3 -20.43 0.63 28.84
C SER A 3 -19.19 0.11 28.09
N THR A 4 -18.65 -1.05 28.47
CA THR A 4 -17.54 -1.71 27.78
C THR A 4 -17.98 -2.36 26.47
N HIS A 5 -19.23 -2.84 26.39
CA HIS A 5 -19.75 -3.56 25.23
C HIS A 5 -20.01 -2.61 24.04
N SER A 6 -20.43 -1.37 24.30
CA SER A 6 -20.52 -0.35 23.24
C SER A 6 -19.15 0.07 22.74
N ARG A 7 -18.14 0.19 23.62
CA ARG A 7 -16.77 0.55 23.22
C ARG A 7 -16.10 -0.48 22.31
N THR A 8 -16.50 -1.75 22.37
CA THR A 8 -15.99 -2.82 21.51
C THR A 8 -16.77 -3.01 20.23
N ASN A 9 -17.95 -2.42 20.10
CA ASN A 9 -18.78 -2.57 18.91
C ASN A 9 -18.38 -1.50 17.87
N PRO A 10 -17.88 -1.91 16.69
CA PRO A 10 -17.36 -0.98 15.67
C PRO A 10 -18.46 -0.16 14.98
N PHE A 11 -19.72 -0.56 15.12
CA PHE A 11 -20.86 0.07 14.47
C PHE A 11 -21.68 0.99 15.38
N VAL A 12 -21.20 1.28 16.60
CA VAL A 12 -21.95 2.10 17.56
C VAL A 12 -22.30 3.48 17.01
N LEU A 13 -21.44 4.08 16.18
CA LEU A 13 -21.76 5.35 15.53
C LEU A 13 -23.00 5.27 14.63
N MET A 14 -23.27 4.11 14.02
CA MET A 14 -24.44 3.90 13.16
C MET A 14 -25.70 3.56 13.97
N LEU A 15 -25.54 2.90 15.12
CA LEU A 15 -26.65 2.42 15.96
C LEU A 15 -27.14 3.47 16.96
N ASP A 16 -26.22 4.28 17.48
CA ASP A 16 -26.48 5.29 18.52
C ASP A 16 -25.47 6.45 18.41
N PRO A 17 -25.69 7.38 17.46
CA PRO A 17 -24.76 8.48 17.21
C PRO A 17 -24.67 9.46 18.38
N GLU A 18 -25.78 9.72 19.08
CA GLU A 18 -25.85 10.68 20.18
C GLU A 18 -24.95 10.26 21.36
N SER A 19 -24.93 8.95 21.68
CA SER A 19 -24.02 8.42 22.70
C SER A 19 -22.55 8.64 22.36
N VAL A 20 -22.19 8.49 21.08
CA VAL A 20 -20.80 8.71 20.61
C VAL A 20 -20.43 10.19 20.71
N ILE A 21 -21.29 11.09 20.25
CA ILE A 21 -21.04 12.54 20.30
C ILE A 21 -20.86 12.99 21.75
N SER A 22 -21.76 12.59 22.64
CA SER A 22 -21.66 12.93 24.06
C SER A 22 -20.37 12.38 24.70
N ALA A 23 -19.97 11.16 24.35
CA ALA A 23 -18.70 10.59 24.81
C ALA A 23 -17.48 11.37 24.26
N MET A 24 -17.54 11.84 23.01
CA MET A 24 -16.49 12.67 22.40
C MET A 24 -16.37 14.03 23.09
N GLU A 25 -17.48 14.70 23.38
CA GLU A 25 -17.49 16.00 24.07
C GLU A 25 -16.87 15.93 25.48
N ASN A 26 -17.13 14.84 26.19
CA ASN A 26 -16.61 14.60 27.54
C ASN A 26 -15.18 14.01 27.56
N SER A 27 -14.59 13.70 26.40
CA SER A 27 -13.27 13.05 26.32
C SER A 27 -12.12 14.03 26.57
N THR A 28 -11.52 13.97 27.76
CA THR A 28 -10.28 14.70 28.09
C THR A 28 -9.11 14.37 27.16
N PRO A 29 -8.84 13.10 26.80
CA PRO A 29 -7.76 12.74 25.88
C PRO A 29 -7.92 13.36 24.49
N LEU A 30 -9.14 13.34 23.94
CA LEU A 30 -9.41 13.94 22.63
C LEU A 30 -9.25 15.46 22.66
N ARG A 31 -9.64 16.11 23.76
CA ARG A 31 -9.47 17.55 23.95
C ARG A 31 -7.99 17.98 24.01
N GLY A 32 -7.12 17.10 24.52
CA GLY A 32 -5.67 17.32 24.55
C GLY A 32 -4.93 16.88 23.29
N LEU A 33 -5.62 16.27 22.32
CA LEU A 33 -4.99 15.75 21.12
C LEU A 33 -4.52 16.89 20.23
N ARG A 34 -3.20 17.00 20.07
CA ARG A 34 -2.59 18.00 19.19
C ARG A 34 -2.32 17.36 17.84
N GLN A 35 -2.65 18.07 16.76
CA GLN A 35 -2.26 17.68 15.43
C GLN A 35 -0.73 17.58 15.37
N ARG A 36 -0.22 16.37 15.15
CA ARG A 36 1.20 16.14 14.86
C ARG A 36 1.30 15.84 13.38
N ILE A 37 2.01 16.70 12.64
CA ILE A 37 2.39 16.35 11.28
C ILE A 37 3.51 15.31 11.41
N CYS A 38 3.14 14.04 11.38
CA CYS A 38 4.10 12.96 11.30
C CYS A 38 4.72 12.98 9.92
N ARG A 39 6.03 13.24 9.85
CA ARG A 39 6.83 13.14 8.63
C ARG A 39 7.78 11.96 8.74
N PRO A 40 7.25 10.73 8.76
CA PRO A 40 8.06 9.53 8.99
C PRO A 40 9.14 9.34 7.91
N LEU A 41 8.98 9.96 6.74
CA LEU A 41 9.91 9.89 5.62
C LEU A 41 10.87 11.10 5.51
N ASP A 42 10.69 12.15 6.31
CA ASP A 42 11.59 13.34 6.28
C ASP A 42 13.00 13.01 6.80
N LYS A 43 13.12 11.97 7.62
CA LYS A 43 14.39 11.39 8.04
C LYS A 43 14.34 9.90 7.74
N PRO A 44 14.67 9.48 6.50
CA PRO A 44 14.78 8.06 6.21
C PRO A 44 15.85 7.47 7.14
N LEU A 45 15.41 6.69 8.12
CA LEU A 45 16.27 5.94 9.06
C LEU A 45 16.99 4.78 8.37
N ILE A 46 16.67 4.55 7.09
CA ILE A 46 17.27 3.50 6.28
C ILE A 46 18.61 4.02 5.77
N PRO A 47 19.75 3.37 6.13
CA PRO A 47 21.03 3.68 5.53
C PRO A 47 20.90 3.57 4.00
N LYS A 48 21.32 4.59 3.26
CA LYS A 48 21.34 4.51 1.79
C LYS A 48 22.38 3.48 1.37
N THR A 49 21.98 2.22 1.26
CA THR A 49 22.77 1.13 0.68
C THR A 49 22.76 1.24 -0.84
N HIS A 50 23.21 2.38 -1.38
CA HIS A 50 23.24 2.64 -2.82
C HIS A 50 24.18 1.67 -3.58
N ASN A 51 24.99 0.88 -2.87
CA ASN A 51 26.07 0.10 -3.49
C ASN A 51 25.73 -1.37 -3.76
N LEU A 52 24.50 -1.85 -3.50
CA LEU A 52 24.16 -3.27 -3.65
C LEU A 52 23.15 -3.60 -4.75
N VAL A 53 22.57 -2.60 -5.42
CA VAL A 53 21.40 -2.81 -6.32
C VAL A 53 21.75 -2.75 -7.82
N ARG A 54 22.94 -2.26 -8.20
CA ARG A 54 23.29 -2.14 -9.64
C ARG A 54 23.83 -3.41 -10.27
N ASP A 55 24.24 -4.41 -9.49
CA ASP A 55 24.82 -5.64 -10.03
C ASP A 55 23.76 -6.46 -10.77
N TYR A 56 22.54 -6.52 -10.24
CA TYR A 56 21.42 -7.24 -10.87
C TYR A 56 20.93 -6.52 -12.14
N ASP A 57 20.81 -5.19 -12.09
CA ASP A 57 20.43 -4.40 -13.26
C ASP A 57 21.44 -4.59 -14.41
N ALA A 58 22.75 -4.58 -14.10
CA ALA A 58 23.80 -4.79 -15.09
C ALA A 58 23.81 -6.21 -15.70
N VAL A 59 23.42 -7.23 -14.94
CA VAL A 59 23.26 -8.60 -15.45
C VAL A 59 22.08 -8.69 -16.42
N ILE A 60 20.95 -8.08 -16.07
CA ILE A 60 19.76 -8.06 -16.93
C ILE A 60 20.04 -7.30 -18.23
N ASP A 61 20.70 -6.14 -18.16
CA ASP A 61 21.07 -5.35 -19.33
C ASP A 61 22.10 -6.08 -20.24
N ALA A 62 22.87 -7.02 -19.69
CA ALA A 62 23.84 -7.84 -20.42
C ALA A 62 23.27 -9.16 -20.96
N GLU A 63 22.07 -9.55 -20.54
CA GLU A 63 21.39 -10.74 -21.06
C GLU A 63 20.67 -10.39 -22.38
N ASP A 64 21.16 -10.94 -23.50
CA ASP A 64 20.57 -10.80 -24.85
C ASP A 64 19.19 -11.51 -25.01
N PHE A 65 18.49 -11.81 -23.91
CA PHE A 65 17.30 -12.68 -23.87
C PHE A 65 16.12 -12.19 -24.75
N MET A 66 16.11 -10.92 -25.15
CA MET A 66 14.97 -10.31 -25.85
C MET A 66 14.86 -10.61 -27.36
N ASP A 67 15.85 -11.27 -27.99
CA ASP A 67 15.76 -11.54 -29.44
C ASP A 67 14.94 -12.82 -29.77
N SER A 68 14.83 -13.76 -28.83
CA SER A 68 14.09 -15.03 -29.01
C SER A 68 12.58 -14.97 -28.71
N GLY A 69 12.10 -13.89 -28.09
CA GLY A 69 10.68 -13.78 -27.70
C GLY A 69 9.75 -13.50 -28.89
N CYS A 70 10.25 -12.80 -29.91
CA CYS A 70 9.53 -12.45 -31.13
C CYS A 70 9.14 -13.69 -31.95
N GLU A 71 10.07 -14.62 -32.16
CA GLU A 71 9.82 -15.82 -32.98
C GLU A 71 8.81 -16.77 -32.31
N HIS A 72 8.85 -16.89 -30.99
CA HIS A 72 7.95 -17.81 -30.26
C HIS A 72 6.46 -17.38 -30.30
N TYR A 73 6.19 -16.06 -30.36
CA TYR A 73 4.83 -15.55 -30.53
C TYR A 73 4.29 -15.77 -31.95
N MET A 74 5.16 -15.84 -32.96
CA MET A 74 4.78 -16.12 -34.35
C MET A 74 4.39 -17.60 -34.53
N ASP A 75 5.09 -18.53 -33.88
CA ASP A 75 4.79 -19.96 -33.94
C ASP A 75 3.50 -20.34 -33.18
N ALA A 76 3.20 -19.62 -32.08
CA ALA A 76 2.02 -19.85 -31.25
C ALA A 76 0.72 -19.31 -31.87
N GLN A 77 0.79 -18.50 -32.93
CA GLN A 77 -0.38 -17.96 -33.65
C GLN A 77 -0.39 -18.32 -35.14
N PRO A 78 -0.67 -19.60 -35.48
CA PRO A 78 -0.81 -20.02 -36.88
C PRO A 78 -1.94 -19.30 -37.64
N SER A 79 -2.88 -18.66 -36.94
CA SER A 79 -3.97 -17.89 -37.54
C SER A 79 -3.56 -16.56 -38.17
N LEU A 80 -2.35 -16.04 -37.91
CA LEU A 80 -1.83 -14.82 -38.54
C LEU A 80 -1.16 -15.07 -39.91
N GLN A 81 -0.83 -16.32 -40.25
CA GLN A 81 -0.23 -16.69 -41.54
C GLN A 81 -1.24 -16.82 -42.68
N ALA A 82 -2.55 -16.79 -42.39
CA ALA A 82 -3.62 -17.04 -43.35
C ALA A 82 -4.24 -15.77 -43.96
N VAL A 83 -3.55 -14.62 -43.91
CA VAL A 83 -3.95 -13.41 -44.64
C VAL A 83 -2.98 -13.20 -45.80
N HIS A 84 -3.24 -13.88 -46.91
CA HIS A 84 -2.71 -13.53 -48.22
C HIS A 84 -3.72 -13.82 -49.31
#